data_AF-A0A9D4MPS8-F1
#
_entry.id   AF-A0A9D4MPS8-F1
#
_cell.length_a   1.000
_cell.length_b   1.000
_cell.length_c   1.000
_cell.angle_alpha   90.00
_cell.angle_beta   90.00
_cell.angle_gamma   90.00
#
_symmetry.space_group_name_H-M   'P 1'
#
loop_
_entity.id
_entity.type
_entity.pdbx_description
1 polymer ?
#
loop_
_entity_poly.entity_id
_entity_poly.type
_entity_poly.pdbx_seq_one_letter_code
_entity_poly.pdbx_strand_id
1 'polypeptide(L)'
;MESPAMQRKRIKRAKTFVTLEAKWEIIAVLESSNFFTLEAKWEIIAVLESSNFVTLEAKWEIIAVLESSNFVTLEAKWEIIAVLESSNFVTLEAKWEIKAVLESSNFVTLEAKWEIIAVLESSNFVTLEAKWEIIAVLESSNFVTLEAKWEIKAVLESSNFVTLEANWEIKAVL
;
A
#
# COMPACT_ATOMS: atom_id res chain seq x y z
N MET A 1 -0.58 24.17 28.33
CA MET A 1 -0.98 23.32 27.20
C MET A 1 0.04 22.21 27.11
N GLU A 2 -0.27 21.04 27.67
CA GLU A 2 0.63 19.89 27.63
C GLU A 2 0.79 19.44 26.18
N SER A 3 2.05 19.32 25.73
CA SER A 3 2.40 18.64 24.49
C SER A 3 1.81 17.24 24.52
N PRO A 4 1.10 16.77 23.48
CA PRO A 4 0.66 15.39 23.40
C PRO A 4 1.88 14.49 23.60
N ALA A 5 1.79 13.55 24.55
CA ALA A 5 2.87 12.63 24.85
C ALA A 5 3.23 11.82 23.59
N MET A 6 4.35 12.18 22.95
CA MET A 6 4.99 11.37 21.92
C MET A 6 5.35 10.01 22.52
N GLN A 7 4.57 8.97 22.23
CA GLN A 7 4.96 7.60 22.56
C GLN A 7 5.98 7.11 21.53
N ARG A 8 7.24 7.54 21.67
CA ARG A 8 8.36 7.05 20.85
C ARG A 8 8.75 5.65 21.31
N LYS A 9 8.08 4.62 20.78
CA LYS A 9 8.43 3.23 21.08
C LYS A 9 9.42 2.70 20.03
N ARG A 10 10.71 2.89 20.29
CA ARG A 10 11.80 2.26 19.51
C ARG A 10 11.99 0.83 20.01
N ILE A 11 11.35 -0.15 19.39
CA ILE A 11 11.64 -1.57 19.63
C ILE A 11 12.62 -2.02 18.52
N LYS A 12 13.65 -2.79 18.88
CA LYS A 12 14.72 -3.19 17.93
C LYS A 12 14.71 -4.67 17.55
N ARG A 13 13.80 -5.49 18.09
CA ARG A 13 13.57 -6.90 17.72
C ARG A 13 12.43 -7.49 18.53
N ALA A 14 11.52 -8.22 17.88
CA ALA A 14 10.53 -9.03 18.55
C ALA A 14 10.44 -10.39 17.85
N LYS A 15 10.51 -11.48 18.63
CA LYS A 15 10.69 -12.82 18.09
C LYS A 15 9.39 -13.50 17.63
N THR A 16 8.23 -12.84 17.66
CA THR A 16 6.97 -13.55 17.34
C THR A 16 5.87 -12.60 16.87
N PHE A 17 5.26 -11.80 17.73
CA PHE A 17 4.17 -10.88 17.33
C PHE A 17 4.46 -9.49 17.87
N VAL A 18 4.24 -8.47 17.04
CA VAL A 18 4.34 -7.07 17.49
C VAL A 18 3.04 -6.36 17.23
N THR A 19 2.40 -5.94 18.32
CA THR A 19 1.24 -5.08 18.30
C THR A 19 1.59 -3.75 18.96
N LEU A 20 1.42 -2.64 18.24
CA LEU A 20 1.57 -1.29 18.76
C LEU A 20 0.29 -0.50 18.52
N GLU A 21 -0.19 0.18 19.54
CA GLU A 21 -1.34 1.08 19.45
C GLU A 21 -0.93 2.44 19.98
N ALA A 22 -1.22 3.51 19.23
CA ALA A 22 -0.98 4.88 19.66
C ALA A 22 -2.16 5.82 19.32
N LYS A 23 -2.47 6.73 20.24
CA LYS A 23 -3.48 7.78 20.00
C LYS A 23 -3.01 8.88 19.05
N TRP A 24 -1.72 8.92 18.74
CA TRP A 24 -1.14 9.95 17.88
C TRP A 24 -0.33 9.26 16.80
N GLU A 25 0.96 9.09 17.02
CA GLU A 25 1.89 8.57 16.01
C GLU A 25 2.53 7.25 16.45
N ILE A 26 2.89 6.42 15.48
CA ILE A 26 3.83 5.31 15.64
C ILE A 26 5.02 5.57 14.72
N ILE A 27 6.23 5.52 15.29
CA ILE A 27 7.47 5.54 14.53
C ILE A 27 8.26 4.28 14.88
N ALA A 28 8.40 3.38 13.91
CA ALA A 28 8.89 2.03 14.16
C ALA A 28 9.92 1.57 13.11
N VAL A 29 10.94 0.83 13.58
CA VAL A 29 11.85 0.06 12.73
C VAL A 29 11.95 -1.33 13.34
N LEU A 30 11.35 -2.33 12.71
CA LEU A 30 11.12 -3.64 13.35
C LEU A 30 11.38 -4.80 12.40
N GLU A 31 11.89 -5.88 12.96
CA GLU A 31 12.02 -7.18 12.31
C GLU A 31 11.19 -8.19 13.10
N SER A 32 10.40 -9.01 12.40
CA SER A 32 9.61 -10.08 13.00
C SER A 32 9.53 -11.28 12.05
N SER A 33 9.72 -12.48 12.59
CA SER A 33 9.50 -13.72 11.82
C SER A 33 8.01 -14.08 11.67
N ASN A 34 7.09 -13.20 12.09
CA ASN A 34 5.66 -13.46 12.05
C ASN A 34 4.89 -12.17 11.73
N PHE A 35 4.16 -11.57 12.67
CA PHE A 35 3.15 -10.54 12.36
C PHE A 35 3.49 -9.17 12.95
N PHE A 36 3.14 -8.11 12.20
CA PHE A 36 3.01 -6.75 12.69
C PHE A 36 1.55 -6.29 12.64
N THR A 37 1.10 -5.65 13.72
CA THR A 37 -0.16 -4.89 13.76
C THR A 37 0.10 -3.55 14.40
N LEU A 38 0.14 -2.48 13.61
CA LEU A 38 0.35 -1.11 14.12
C LEU A 38 -0.92 -0.29 13.88
N GLU A 39 -1.47 0.31 14.94
CA GLU A 39 -2.65 1.17 14.86
C GLU A 39 -2.34 2.55 15.43
N ALA A 40 -2.52 3.60 14.63
CA ALA A 40 -2.34 4.98 15.06
C ALA A 40 -3.54 5.86 14.67
N LYS A 41 -4.01 6.73 15.57
CA LYS A 41 -5.09 7.67 15.17
C LYS A 41 -4.62 8.80 14.27
N TRP A 42 -3.35 9.16 14.30
CA TRP A 42 -2.79 10.15 13.39
C TRP A 42 -1.99 9.41 12.33
N GLU A 43 -0.76 9.01 12.63
CA GLU A 43 0.23 8.66 11.61
C GLU A 43 1.03 7.41 11.97
N ILE A 44 1.41 6.63 10.96
CA ILE A 44 2.39 5.56 11.09
C ILE A 44 3.54 5.83 10.13
N ILE A 45 4.76 5.88 10.69
CA ILE A 45 6.01 5.88 9.93
C ILE A 45 6.76 4.61 10.29
N ALA A 46 6.90 3.68 9.35
CA ALA A 46 7.43 2.36 9.64
C ALA A 46 8.41 1.83 8.60
N VAL A 47 9.46 1.16 9.07
CA VAL A 47 10.30 0.26 8.27
C VAL A 47 10.19 -1.13 8.88
N LEU A 48 9.59 -2.09 8.18
CA LEU A 48 9.30 -3.41 8.72
C LEU A 48 9.78 -4.53 7.80
N GLU A 49 10.36 -5.56 8.40
CA GLU A 49 10.68 -6.83 7.74
C GLU A 49 9.90 -7.95 8.40
N SER A 50 9.02 -8.60 7.64
CA SER A 50 8.12 -9.66 8.12
C SER A 50 8.24 -10.92 7.28
N SER A 51 8.44 -12.07 7.91
CA SER A 51 8.30 -13.35 7.21
C SER A 51 6.84 -13.77 6.97
N ASN A 52 5.86 -12.96 7.39
CA ASN A 52 4.44 -13.30 7.30
C ASN A 52 3.55 -12.08 7.00
N PHE A 53 2.87 -11.49 7.98
CA PHE A 53 1.85 -10.47 7.72
C PHE A 53 2.24 -9.11 8.32
N VAL A 54 1.89 -8.05 7.60
CA VAL A 54 1.94 -6.66 8.07
C VAL A 54 0.56 -6.04 7.94
N THR A 55 0.02 -5.52 9.05
CA THR A 55 -1.21 -4.73 9.06
C THR A 55 -0.93 -3.37 9.70
N LEU A 56 -1.09 -2.29 8.94
CA LEU A 56 -0.98 -0.91 9.44
C LEU A 56 -2.31 -0.19 9.25
N GLU A 57 -2.83 0.43 10.31
CA GLU A 57 -4.03 1.26 10.26
C GLU A 57 -3.73 2.65 10.81
N ALA A 58 -3.95 3.69 9.99
CA ALA A 58 -3.87 5.07 10.41
C ALA A 58 -5.11 5.87 10.00
N LYS A 59 -5.58 6.84 10.80
CA LYS A 59 -6.67 7.72 10.30
C LYS A 59 -6.16 8.83 9.41
N TRP A 60 -4.95 9.34 9.65
CA TRP A 60 -4.35 10.32 8.77
C TRP A 60 -3.54 9.57 7.73
N GLU A 61 -2.30 9.21 8.04
CA GLU A 61 -1.31 8.84 7.02
C GLU A 61 -0.49 7.62 7.41
N ILE A 62 -0.12 6.83 6.41
CA ILE A 62 0.86 5.76 6.52
C ILE A 62 2.02 6.05 5.58
N ILE A 63 3.23 6.12 6.12
CA ILE A 63 4.49 6.14 5.38
C ILE A 63 5.26 4.87 5.72
N ALA A 64 5.40 3.96 4.76
CA ALA A 64 5.95 2.64 5.05
C ALA A 64 6.97 2.15 4.01
N VAL A 65 8.05 1.54 4.49
CA VAL A 65 8.93 0.68 3.70
C VAL A 65 8.82 -0.73 4.27
N LEU A 66 8.29 -1.67 3.50
CA LEU A 66 7.98 -3.01 4.01
C LEU A 66 8.50 -4.10 3.08
N GLU A 67 9.11 -5.11 3.70
CA GLU A 67 9.38 -6.38 3.07
C GLU A 67 8.54 -7.46 3.77
N SER A 68 7.77 -8.22 2.99
CA SER A 68 6.91 -9.28 3.50
C SER A 68 7.01 -10.53 2.64
N SER A 69 7.15 -11.71 3.26
CA SER A 69 7.05 -12.96 2.51
C SER A 69 5.60 -13.39 2.22
N ASN A 70 4.59 -12.66 2.71
CA ASN A 70 3.19 -13.09 2.57
C ASN A 70 2.23 -11.92 2.31
N PHE A 71 1.71 -11.26 3.34
CA PHE A 71 0.61 -10.30 3.16
C PHE A 71 0.95 -8.95 3.75
N VAL A 72 0.65 -7.89 2.98
CA VAL A 72 0.68 -6.51 3.45
C VAL A 72 -0.71 -5.90 3.30
N THR A 73 -1.26 -5.37 4.39
CA THR A 73 -2.52 -4.61 4.39
C THR A 73 -2.30 -3.26 5.04
N LEU A 74 -2.45 -2.17 4.27
CA LEU A 74 -2.34 -0.80 4.77
C LEU A 74 -3.69 -0.10 4.59
N GLU A 75 -4.23 0.47 5.66
CA GLU A 75 -5.46 1.27 5.62
C GLU A 75 -5.20 2.68 6.17
N ALA A 76 -5.42 3.70 5.34
CA ALA A 76 -5.39 5.09 5.76
C ALA A 76 -6.69 5.83 5.37
N LYS A 77 -7.14 6.86 6.11
CA LYS A 77 -8.22 7.71 5.56
C LYS A 77 -7.68 8.83 4.69
N TRP A 78 -6.53 9.41 5.02
CA TRP A 78 -5.93 10.40 4.16
C TRP A 78 -5.07 9.68 3.13
N GLU A 79 -3.81 9.40 3.45
CA GLU A 79 -2.83 9.03 2.43
C GLU A 79 -2.02 7.79 2.82
N ILE A 80 -1.67 6.99 1.81
CA ILE A 80 -0.67 5.93 1.92
C ILE A 80 0.49 6.27 0.99
N ILE A 81 1.69 6.34 1.54
CA ILE A 81 2.96 6.42 0.81
C ILE A 81 3.76 5.15 1.15
N ALA A 82 3.93 4.26 0.18
CA ALA A 82 4.51 2.96 0.45
C ALA A 82 5.56 2.51 -0.58
N VAL A 83 6.64 1.92 -0.10
CA VAL A 83 7.58 1.12 -0.89
C VAL A 83 7.55 -0.31 -0.36
N LEU A 84 7.12 -1.25 -1.20
CA LEU A 84 6.74 -2.59 -0.74
C LEU A 84 7.35 -3.68 -1.62
N GLU A 85 7.86 -4.71 -0.97
CA GLU A 85 8.19 -5.99 -1.62
C GLU A 85 7.38 -7.10 -0.94
N SER A 86 6.61 -7.86 -1.73
CA SER A 86 5.78 -8.94 -1.20
C SER A 86 5.74 -10.17 -2.09
N SER A 87 6.08 -11.34 -1.56
CA SER A 87 5.99 -12.59 -2.32
C SER A 87 4.54 -13.05 -2.60
N ASN A 88 3.53 -12.41 -2.02
CA ASN A 88 2.15 -12.87 -2.18
C ASN A 88 1.15 -11.73 -2.41
N PHE A 89 0.58 -11.15 -1.37
CA PHE A 89 -0.53 -10.21 -1.50
C PHE A 89 -0.18 -8.85 -0.92
N VAL A 90 -0.61 -7.80 -1.62
CA VAL A 90 -0.60 -6.43 -1.11
C VAL A 90 -1.97 -5.80 -1.33
N THR A 91 -2.53 -5.25 -0.26
CA THR A 91 -3.77 -4.49 -0.28
C THR A 91 -3.56 -3.13 0.38
N LEU A 92 -3.73 -2.05 -0.39
CA LEU A 92 -3.68 -0.69 0.14
C LEU A 92 -5.05 -0.03 -0.06
N GLU A 93 -5.62 0.51 1.01
CA GLU A 93 -6.88 1.26 0.97
C GLU A 93 -6.66 2.67 1.53
N ALA A 94 -6.92 3.70 0.72
CA ALA A 94 -6.95 5.08 1.17
C ALA A 94 -8.26 5.78 0.79
N LYS A 95 -8.78 6.71 1.60
CA LYS A 95 -9.91 7.53 1.09
C LYS A 95 -9.44 8.69 0.24
N TRP A 96 -8.29 9.29 0.54
CA TRP A 96 -7.74 10.32 -0.33
C TRP A 96 -6.86 9.63 -1.38
N GLU A 97 -5.59 9.37 -1.07
CA GLU A 97 -4.59 9.07 -2.10
C GLU A 97 -3.72 7.88 -1.73
N ILE A 98 -3.30 7.11 -2.73
CA ILE A 98 -2.25 6.10 -2.63
C ILE A 98 -1.10 6.49 -3.56
N LYS A 99 0.10 6.58 -3.00
CA LYS A 99 1.37 6.66 -3.72
C LYS A 99 2.19 5.41 -3.41
N ALA A 100 2.40 4.53 -4.39
CA ALA A 100 3.05 3.25 -4.15
C ALA A 100 4.13 2.90 -5.17
N VAL A 101 5.24 2.37 -4.69
CA VAL A 101 6.19 1.57 -5.50
C VAL A 101 6.16 0.16 -4.94
N LEU A 102 5.84 -0.82 -5.76
CA LEU A 102 5.54 -2.16 -5.25
C LEU A 102 5.95 -3.24 -6.22
N GLU A 103 6.68 -4.22 -5.70
CA GLU A 103 7.01 -5.47 -6.38
C GLU A 103 6.27 -6.62 -5.68
N SER A 104 5.54 -7.43 -6.45
CA SER A 104 4.86 -8.60 -5.90
C SER A 104 4.81 -9.81 -6.81
N SER A 105 4.98 -11.01 -6.25
CA SER A 105 4.89 -12.23 -7.07
C SER A 105 3.45 -12.69 -7.34
N ASN A 106 2.42 -12.16 -6.67
CA ASN A 106 1.05 -12.58 -6.91
C ASN A 106 0.05 -11.43 -7.09
N PHE A 107 -0.54 -10.90 -6.01
CA PHE A 107 -1.71 -10.03 -6.12
C PHE A 107 -1.46 -8.66 -5.53
N VAL A 108 -1.81 -7.63 -6.30
CA VAL A 108 -1.81 -6.23 -5.86
C VAL A 108 -3.21 -5.67 -6.01
N THR A 109 -3.75 -5.10 -4.94
CA THR A 109 -5.03 -4.39 -4.94
C THR A 109 -4.86 -3.04 -4.27
N LEU A 110 -5.04 -1.97 -5.03
CA LEU A 110 -5.02 -0.60 -4.52
C LEU A 110 -6.39 0.04 -4.71
N GLU A 111 -7.00 0.56 -3.64
CA GLU A 111 -8.27 1.27 -3.69
C GLU A 111 -8.12 2.68 -3.10
N ALA A 112 -8.40 3.70 -3.90
CA ALA A 112 -8.47 5.10 -3.45
C ALA A 112 -9.80 5.76 -3.82
N LYS A 113 -10.32 6.72 -3.05
CA LYS A 113 -11.44 7.54 -3.57
C LYS A 113 -10.97 8.70 -4.41
N TRP A 114 -9.85 9.33 -4.07
CA TRP A 114 -9.31 10.38 -4.92
C TRP A 114 -8.41 9.72 -5.96
N GLU A 115 -7.16 9.45 -5.64
CA GLU A 115 -6.14 9.19 -6.66
C GLU A 115 -5.25 8.00 -6.30
N ILE A 116 -4.82 7.26 -7.32
CA ILE A 116 -3.75 6.27 -7.22
C ILE A 116 -2.61 6.70 -8.14
N ILE A 117 -1.41 6.84 -7.57
CA ILE A 117 -0.15 7.00 -8.31
C ILE A 117 0.72 5.80 -7.98
N ALA A 118 0.98 4.92 -8.95
CA ALA A 118 1.66 3.67 -8.68
C ALA A 118 2.72 3.29 -9.73
N VAL A 119 3.83 2.73 -9.27
CA VAL A 119 4.80 1.98 -10.09
C VAL A 119 4.83 0.56 -9.59
N LEU A 120 4.42 -0.38 -10.43
CA LEU A 120 4.10 -1.76 -10.01
C LEU A 120 4.79 -2.78 -10.92
N GLU A 121 5.37 -3.80 -10.30
CA GLU A 121 5.78 -5.02 -10.97
C GLU A 121 5.05 -6.20 -10.31
N SER A 122 4.35 -7.01 -11.12
CA SER A 122 3.64 -8.19 -10.63
C SER A 122 3.79 -9.41 -11.52
N SER A 123 4.02 -10.59 -10.94
CA SER A 123 3.98 -11.82 -11.75
C SER A 123 2.56 -12.32 -12.02
N ASN A 124 1.52 -11.70 -11.45
CA ASN A 124 0.16 -12.25 -11.58
C ASN A 124 -0.91 -11.17 -11.78
N PHE A 125 -1.54 -10.68 -10.72
CA PHE A 125 -2.73 -9.84 -10.83
C PHE A 125 -2.47 -8.47 -10.22
N VAL A 126 -2.90 -7.43 -10.93
CA VAL A 126 -2.95 -6.06 -10.42
C VAL A 126 -4.34 -5.48 -10.65
N THR A 127 -4.96 -4.99 -9.58
CA THR A 127 -6.24 -4.28 -9.60
C THR A 127 -6.07 -2.92 -8.96
N LEU A 128 -6.32 -1.84 -9.70
CA LEU A 128 -6.34 -0.47 -9.18
C LEU A 128 -7.74 0.11 -9.37
N GLU A 129 -8.35 0.62 -8.30
CA GLU A 129 -9.63 1.32 -8.33
C GLU A 129 -9.50 2.72 -7.72
N ALA A 130 -9.80 3.76 -8.50
CA ALA A 130 -9.88 5.14 -8.01
C ALA A 130 -11.20 5.80 -8.40
N LYS A 131 -11.80 6.70 -7.59
CA LYS A 131 -12.95 7.46 -8.14
C LYS A 131 -12.52 8.63 -9.00
N TRP A 132 -11.40 9.28 -8.69
CA TRP A 132 -10.91 10.36 -9.53
C TRP A 132 -9.96 9.79 -10.58
N GLU A 133 -8.70 9.56 -10.23
CA GLU A 133 -7.66 9.33 -11.23
C GLU A 133 -6.75 8.15 -10.88
N ILE A 134 -6.33 7.41 -11.91
CA ILE A 134 -5.25 6.43 -11.82
C ILE A 134 -4.11 6.91 -12.72
N ILE A 135 -2.92 7.04 -12.14
CA ILE A 135 -1.65 7.26 -12.85
C ILE A 135 -0.73 6.08 -12.55
N ALA A 136 -0.48 5.21 -13.53
CA ALA A 136 0.24 3.96 -13.30
C ALA A 136 1.33 3.66 -14.33
N VAL A 137 2.47 3.16 -13.86
CA VAL A 137 3.43 2.40 -14.68
C VAL A 137 3.42 0.98 -14.14
N LEU A 138 3.10 0.00 -14.97
CA LEU A 138 2.80 -1.34 -14.49
C LEU A 138 3.31 -2.40 -15.45
N GLU A 139 4.14 -3.30 -14.93
CA GLU A 139 4.53 -4.53 -15.60
C GLU A 139 3.84 -5.72 -14.92
N SER A 140 3.11 -6.53 -15.69
CA SER A 140 2.43 -7.72 -15.19
C SER A 140 2.56 -8.91 -16.11
N SER A 141 2.84 -10.09 -15.59
CA SER A 141 2.85 -11.29 -16.42
C SER A 141 1.45 -11.82 -16.75
N ASN A 142 0.39 -11.45 -16.02
CA ASN A 142 -0.96 -11.99 -16.27
C ASN A 142 -2.04 -10.92 -16.45
N PHE A 143 -2.65 -10.45 -15.37
CA PHE A 143 -3.87 -9.65 -15.44
C PHE A 143 -3.67 -8.26 -14.85
N VAL A 144 -4.20 -7.28 -15.56
CA VAL A 144 -4.27 -5.88 -15.12
C VAL A 144 -5.69 -5.38 -15.25
N THR A 145 -6.25 -4.84 -14.17
CA THR A 145 -7.55 -4.18 -14.16
C THR A 145 -7.40 -2.79 -13.55
N LEU A 146 -7.67 -1.75 -14.34
CA LEU A 146 -7.70 -0.37 -13.86
C LEU A 146 -9.10 0.19 -14.03
N GLU A 147 -9.71 0.67 -12.94
CA GLU A 147 -11.03 1.33 -12.95
C GLU A 147 -10.93 2.72 -12.33
N ALA A 148 -11.23 3.76 -13.11
CA ALA A 148 -11.33 5.12 -12.60
C ALA A 148 -12.63 5.81 -13.02
N LYS A 149 -13.35 6.54 -12.15
CA LYS A 149 -14.55 7.24 -12.66
C LYS A 149 -14.22 8.42 -13.55
N TRP A 150 -13.09 9.09 -13.35
CA TRP A 150 -12.67 10.22 -14.18
C TRP A 150 -11.63 9.77 -15.20
N GLU A 151 -10.36 9.65 -14.84
CA GLU A 151 -9.28 9.48 -15.82
C GLU A 151 -8.33 8.32 -15.46
N ILE A 152 -7.87 7.60 -16.49
CA ILE A 152 -6.74 6.67 -16.40
C ILE A 152 -5.60 7.18 -17.28
N LYS A 153 -4.42 7.33 -16.71
CA LYS A 153 -3.13 7.56 -17.40
C LYS A 153 -2.19 6.41 -17.09
N ALA A 154 -1.89 5.56 -18.07
CA ALA A 154 -1.11 4.34 -17.81
C ALA A 154 -0.05 4.04 -18.87
N VAL A 155 1.08 3.47 -18.42
CA VAL A 155 2.02 2.73 -19.27
C VAL A 155 2.05 1.30 -18.76
N LEU A 156 1.62 0.37 -19.60
CA LEU A 156 1.38 -1.02 -19.21
C LEU A 156 2.22 -1.94 -20.08
N GLU A 157 2.83 -2.93 -19.45
CA GLU A 157 3.37 -4.10 -20.13
C GLU A 157 2.68 -5.32 -19.53
N SER A 158 1.88 -6.02 -20.33
CA SER A 158 1.20 -7.25 -19.88
C SER A 158 1.19 -8.34 -20.93
N SER A 159 1.50 -9.57 -20.51
CA SER A 159 1.58 -10.72 -21.41
C SER A 159 0.22 -11.35 -21.73
N ASN A 160 -0.82 -11.12 -20.93
CA ASN A 160 -2.10 -11.81 -21.10
C ASN A 160 -3.30 -10.86 -21.25
N PHE A 161 -3.75 -10.21 -20.17
CA PHE A 161 -5.00 -9.44 -20.20
C PHE A 161 -4.87 -8.08 -19.50
N VAL A 162 -5.44 -7.07 -20.14
CA VAL A 162 -5.57 -5.71 -19.62
C VAL A 162 -7.02 -5.26 -19.78
N THR A 163 -7.63 -4.80 -18.69
CA THR A 163 -8.96 -4.19 -18.66
C THR A 163 -8.83 -2.77 -18.12
N LEU A 164 -9.32 -1.78 -18.87
CA LEU A 164 -9.32 -0.37 -18.49
C LEU A 164 -10.74 0.17 -18.59
N GLU A 165 -11.23 0.78 -17.52
CA GLU A 165 -12.56 1.41 -17.48
C GLU A 165 -12.48 2.82 -16.90
N ALA A 166 -12.89 3.82 -17.70
CA ALA A 166 -13.11 5.17 -17.21
C ALA A 166 -14.27 5.88 -17.89
N ASN A 167 -14.99 6.75 -17.16
CA ASN A 167 -16.14 7.46 -17.73
C ASN A 167 -15.74 8.69 -18.54
N TRP A 168 -14.59 9.31 -18.25
CA TRP A 168 -14.15 10.52 -18.94
C TRP A 168 -13.05 10.23 -19.96
N GLU A 169 -11.90 9.70 -19.55
CA GLU A 169 -10.77 9.49 -20.47
C GLU A 169 -9.84 8.35 -20.06
N ILE A 170 -9.31 7.64 -21.07
CA ILE A 170 -8.23 6.66 -20.92
C ILE A 170 -7.08 7.06 -21.85
N LYS A 171 -5.91 7.33 -21.27
CA LYS A 171 -4.63 7.54 -21.95
C LYS A 171 -3.69 6.41 -21.55
N ALA A 172 -3.64 5.33 -22.34
CA ALA A 172 -2.79 4.17 -22.05
C ALA A 172 -1.83 3.85 -23.21
N VAL A 173 -0.59 3.51 -22.86
CA VAL A 173 0.36 2.81 -23.72
C VAL A 173 0.41 1.36 -23.27
N LEU A 174 0.27 0.43 -24.21
CA LEU A 174 0.28 -1.03 -24.00
C LEU A 174 1.45 -1.66 -24.77
#